data_AF-A0A660RDC7-F1
#
_entry.id   AF-A0A660RDC7-F1
#
_cell.length_a   1.000
_cell.length_b   1.000
_cell.length_c   1.000
_cell.angle_alpha   90.00
_cell.angle_beta   90.00
_cell.angle_gamma   90.00
#
_symmetry.space_group_name_H-M   'P 1'
#
loop_
_entity.id
_entity.type
_entity.pdbx_description
1 polymer ?
#
loop_
_entity_poly.entity_id
_entity_poly.type
_entity_poly.pdbx_seq_one_letter_code
_entity_poly.pdbx_strand_id
1 'polypeptide(L)'
;MAVLNDKVVSDLKRIFSKELGTKKVKLLAFTSDSPECQYCDVTTKLVEEIGKVDERIDVEIFEFDDDEKVVEKYEIEMTPAIIVLGEDGK
;
A
#
# COMPACT_ATOMS: atom_id res chain seq x y z
N MET A 1 7.72 12.83 -9.50
CA MET A 1 7.85 13.57 -8.23
C MET A 1 7.64 12.57 -7.11
N ALA A 2 8.41 12.67 -6.03
CA ALA A 2 8.17 11.86 -4.84
C ALA A 2 6.87 12.33 -4.15
N VAL A 3 6.09 11.39 -3.64
CA VAL A 3 4.85 11.71 -2.91
C VAL A 3 5.18 12.20 -1.50
N LEU A 4 6.16 11.55 -0.86
CA LEU A 4 6.67 11.89 0.46
C LEU A 4 7.91 12.77 0.35
N ASN A 5 7.95 13.83 1.15
CA ASN A 5 9.16 14.65 1.32
C ASN A 5 10.03 14.14 2.48
N ASP A 6 11.29 14.60 2.54
CA ASP A 6 12.28 14.12 3.50
C ASP A 6 11.86 14.28 4.97
N LYS A 7 11.12 15.35 5.28
CA LYS A 7 10.61 15.61 6.62
C LYS A 7 9.59 14.55 7.02
N VAL A 8 8.63 14.27 6.14
CA VAL A 8 7.61 13.22 6.36
C VAL A 8 8.27 11.86 6.48
N VAL A 9 9.23 11.53 5.61
CA VAL A 9 9.97 10.25 5.69
C VAL A 9 10.67 10.11 7.05
N SER A 10 11.30 11.17 7.54
CA SER A 10 11.97 11.17 8.85
C SER A 10 10.99 10.97 10.01
N ASP A 11 9.81 11.60 9.93
CA ASP A 11 8.75 11.43 10.91
C ASP A 11 8.17 10.01 10.90
N LEU A 12 7.92 9.44 9.71
CA LEU A 12 7.43 8.08 9.56
C LEU A 12 8.42 7.05 10.13
N LYS A 13 9.72 7.16 9.85
CA LYS A 13 10.76 6.29 10.44
C LYS A 13 10.68 6.27 11.96
N ARG A 14 10.52 7.45 12.57
CA ARG A 14 10.42 7.60 14.03
C ARG A 14 9.14 6.98 14.58
N ILE A 15 8.01 7.16 13.90
CA ILE A 15 6.71 6.59 14.30
C ILE A 15 6.78 5.06 14.19
N PHE A 16 7.17 4.53 13.03
CA PHE A 16 7.24 3.09 12.78
C PHE A 16 8.22 2.37 13.71
N SER A 17 9.35 2.99 14.04
CA SER A 17 10.29 2.46 15.05
C SER A 17 9.65 2.27 16.43
N LYS A 18 8.71 3.13 16.81
CA LYS A 18 8.05 3.10 18.12
C LYS A 18 6.80 2.23 18.14
N GLU A 19 5.97 2.33 17.11
CA GLU A 19 4.62 1.79 17.12
C GLU A 19 4.53 0.37 16.53
N LEU A 20 5.36 0.01 15.54
CA LEU A 20 5.27 -1.30 14.90
C LEU A 20 5.83 -2.44 15.78
N GLY A 21 6.73 -2.14 16.72
CA GLY A 21 7.36 -3.15 17.57
C GLY A 21 8.06 -4.24 16.75
N THR A 22 7.67 -5.51 16.92
CA THR A 22 8.16 -6.63 16.10
C THR A 22 7.19 -7.07 15.02
N LYS A 23 6.04 -6.40 14.90
CA LYS A 23 4.95 -6.84 14.02
C LYS A 23 5.19 -6.40 12.59
N LYS A 24 4.93 -7.30 11.65
CA LYS A 24 4.87 -6.98 10.23
C LYS A 24 3.49 -6.50 9.81
N VAL A 25 3.47 -5.64 8.81
CA VAL A 25 2.25 -5.12 8.18
C VAL A 25 2.38 -5.35 6.70
N LYS A 26 1.29 -5.79 6.07
CA LYS A 26 1.22 -5.90 4.61
C LYS A 26 0.21 -4.91 4.06
N LEU A 27 0.63 -4.11 3.08
CA LEU A 27 -0.22 -3.22 2.31
C LEU A 27 -0.50 -3.88 0.96
N LEU A 28 -1.76 -4.20 0.70
CA LEU A 28 -2.20 -4.65 -0.62
C LEU A 28 -2.86 -3.45 -1.31
N ALA A 29 -2.30 -2.98 -2.41
CA ALA A 29 -2.93 -1.93 -3.20
C ALA A 29 -3.50 -2.50 -4.50
N PHE A 30 -4.73 -2.15 -4.79
CA PHE A 30 -5.44 -2.53 -6.00
C PHE A 30 -5.55 -1.30 -6.89
N THR A 31 -5.04 -1.45 -8.11
CA THR A 31 -4.93 -0.38 -9.11
C THR A 31 -5.52 -0.86 -10.44
N SER A 32 -5.82 0.06 -11.33
CA SER A 32 -6.21 -0.23 -12.71
C SER A 32 -5.53 0.76 -13.64
N ASP A 33 -5.14 0.29 -14.84
CA ASP A 33 -4.63 1.14 -15.92
C ASP A 33 -5.76 1.87 -16.69
N SER A 34 -7.02 1.70 -16.26
CA SER A 34 -8.16 2.40 -16.83
C SER A 34 -8.01 3.93 -16.73
N PRO A 35 -8.35 4.69 -17.79
CA PRO A 35 -8.34 6.15 -17.77
C PRO A 35 -9.31 6.75 -16.73
N GLU A 36 -10.23 5.95 -16.22
CA GLU A 36 -11.16 6.36 -15.16
C GLU A 36 -10.47 6.39 -13.79
N CYS A 37 -9.34 5.68 -13.60
CA CYS A 37 -8.61 5.64 -12.35
C CYS A 37 -7.54 6.74 -12.24
N GLN A 38 -7.99 8.00 -12.13
CA GLN A 38 -7.13 9.18 -12.06
C GLN A 38 -6.10 9.17 -10.92
N TYR A 39 -6.36 8.40 -9.85
CA TYR A 39 -5.53 8.37 -8.64
C TYR A 39 -4.74 7.08 -8.46
N CYS A 40 -4.85 6.12 -9.39
CA CYS A 40 -4.17 4.83 -9.31
C CYS A 40 -2.64 5.01 -9.26
N ASP A 41 -2.09 5.83 -10.16
CA ASP A 41 -0.65 6.12 -10.23
C ASP A 41 -0.08 6.72 -8.94
N VAL A 42 -0.75 7.72 -8.37
CA VAL A 42 -0.27 8.41 -7.16
C VAL A 42 -0.43 7.52 -5.93
N THR A 43 -1.49 6.70 -5.88
CA THR A 43 -1.74 5.77 -4.78
C THR A 43 -0.69 4.66 -4.76
N THR A 44 -0.37 4.07 -5.91
CA THR A 44 0.70 3.08 -6.05
C THR A 44 2.05 3.64 -5.61
N LYS A 45 2.43 4.83 -6.11
CA LYS A 45 3.68 5.50 -5.69
C LYS A 45 3.71 5.78 -4.18
N LEU A 46 2.60 6.18 -3.60
CA LEU A 46 2.50 6.44 -2.17
C LEU A 46 2.77 5.18 -1.34
N VAL A 47 2.11 4.06 -1.66
CA VAL A 47 2.29 2.82 -0.90
C VAL A 47 3.69 2.24 -1.09
N GLU A 48 4.25 2.31 -2.29
CA GLU A 48 5.64 1.90 -2.55
C GLU A 48 6.65 2.74 -1.77
N GLU A 49 6.45 4.06 -1.69
CA GLU A 49 7.30 4.93 -0.89
C GLU A 49 7.18 4.60 0.61
N ILE A 50 5.97 4.33 1.12
CA ILE A 50 5.77 3.91 2.51
C ILE A 50 6.48 2.58 2.80
N GLY A 51 6.36 1.57 1.93
CA GLY A 51 7.05 0.29 2.08
C GLY A 51 8.57 0.41 2.13
N LYS A 52 9.14 1.40 1.44
CA LYS A 52 10.59 1.69 1.47
C LYS A 52 11.05 2.37 2.77
N VAL A 53 10.13 2.87 3.59
CA VAL A 53 10.48 3.57 4.85
C VAL A 53 10.93 2.58 5.93
N ASP A 54 10.34 1.38 5.99
CA ASP A 54 10.57 0.40 7.06
C ASP A 54 10.42 -1.04 6.53
N GLU A 55 11.40 -1.89 6.83
CA GLU A 55 11.45 -3.29 6.38
C GLU A 55 10.32 -4.18 6.91
N ARG A 56 9.57 -3.73 7.92
CA ARG A 56 8.41 -4.45 8.46
C ARG A 56 7.14 -4.23 7.64
N ILE A 57 7.17 -3.32 6.66
CA ILE A 57 6.03 -3.01 5.79
C ILE A 57 6.26 -3.65 4.43
N ASP A 58 5.55 -4.75 4.18
CA ASP A 58 5.53 -5.41 2.88
C ASP A 58 4.44 -4.78 2.01
N VAL A 59 4.73 -4.52 0.74
CA VAL A 59 3.79 -3.91 -0.21
C VAL A 59 3.61 -4.83 -1.40
N GLU A 60 2.36 -5.12 -1.74
CA GLU A 60 1.96 -5.87 -2.92
C GLU A 60 0.96 -5.02 -3.72
N ILE A 61 1.16 -4.95 -5.03
CA ILE A 61 0.29 -4.22 -5.94
C ILE A 61 -0.40 -5.24 -6.85
N PHE A 62 -1.71 -5.14 -6.97
CA PHE A 62 -2.54 -5.97 -7.82
C PHE A 62 -3.26 -5.12 -8.86
N GLU A 63 -3.37 -5.65 -10.06
CA GLU A 63 -4.12 -5.05 -11.16
C GLU A 63 -5.56 -5.58 -11.10
N PHE A 64 -6.54 -4.68 -11.11
CA PHE A 64 -7.93 -4.99 -10.83
C PHE A 64 -8.58 -5.90 -11.88
N ASP A 65 -8.23 -5.72 -13.15
CA ASP A 65 -8.74 -6.46 -14.29
C ASP A 65 -7.98 -7.79 -14.51
N ASP A 66 -6.69 -7.87 -14.17
CA ASP A 66 -5.84 -9.06 -14.36
C ASP A 66 -5.76 -9.99 -13.13
N ASP A 67 -5.89 -9.47 -11.90
CA ASP A 67 -5.78 -10.24 -10.65
C ASP A 67 -7.15 -10.61 -10.03
N GLU A 68 -8.10 -11.04 -10.88
CA GLU A 68 -9.51 -11.32 -10.52
C GLU A 68 -9.65 -12.15 -9.23
N LYS A 69 -8.84 -13.20 -9.04
CA LYS A 69 -8.92 -14.08 -7.86
C LYS A 69 -8.64 -13.36 -6.54
N VAL A 70 -7.71 -12.40 -6.56
CA VAL A 70 -7.33 -11.65 -5.35
C VAL A 70 -8.33 -10.52 -5.12
N VAL A 71 -8.78 -9.87 -6.19
CA VAL A 71 -9.87 -8.87 -6.18
C VAL A 71 -11.14 -9.45 -5.58
N GLU A 72 -11.58 -10.63 -6.06
CA GLU A 72 -12.75 -11.35 -5.52
C GLU A 72 -12.55 -11.76 -4.06
N LYS A 73 -11.37 -12.31 -3.72
CA LYS A 73 -11.05 -12.77 -2.36
C LYS A 73 -11.21 -11.65 -1.32
N TYR A 74 -10.83 -10.43 -1.68
CA TYR A 74 -10.90 -9.27 -0.81
C TYR A 74 -12.12 -8.37 -1.09
N GLU A 75 -13.03 -8.82 -1.96
CA GLU A 75 -14.27 -8.11 -2.30
C GLU A 75 -14.02 -6.66 -2.75
N ILE A 76 -12.97 -6.45 -3.57
CA ILE A 76 -12.65 -5.12 -4.09
C ILE A 76 -13.62 -4.79 -5.22
N GLU A 77 -14.43 -3.75 -5.02
CA GLU A 77 -15.41 -3.29 -6.03
C GLU A 77 -14.96 -2.00 -6.75
N MET A 78 -13.94 -1.32 -6.22
CA MET A 78 -13.51 0.00 -6.71
C MET A 78 -11.99 0.16 -6.64
N THR A 79 -11.43 0.88 -7.61
CA THR A 79 -10.03 1.31 -7.64
C THR A 79 -9.88 2.83 -7.52
N PRO A 80 -8.79 3.33 -6.91
CA PRO A 80 -7.77 2.56 -6.21
C PRO A 80 -8.26 2.13 -4.81
N ALA A 81 -7.81 0.98 -4.33
CA ALA A 81 -8.08 0.49 -2.98
C ALA A 81 -6.79 0.06 -2.26
N ILE A 82 -6.74 0.24 -0.94
CA ILE A 82 -5.62 -0.23 -0.11
C ILE A 82 -6.18 -1.03 1.06
N ILE A 83 -5.68 -2.25 1.22
CA ILE A 83 -5.93 -3.08 2.39
C ILE A 83 -4.68 -3.08 3.27
N VAL A 84 -4.89 -2.92 4.58
CA VAL A 84 -3.85 -3.05 5.59
C VAL A 84 -4.08 -4.34 6.36
N LEU A 85 -3.11 -5.24 6.33
CA LEU A 85 -3.16 -6.52 7.01
C LEU A 85 -2.08 -6.58 8.09
N GLY A 86 -2.45 -7.04 9.29
CA GLY A 86 -1.47 -7.46 10.29
C GLY A 86 -0.87 -8.83 9.99
N GLU A 87 0.04 -9.31 10.85
CA GLU A 87 0.70 -10.62 10.72
C GLU A 87 -0.30 -11.79 10.62
N ASP A 88 -1.48 -11.67 11.23
CA ASP A 88 -2.51 -12.69 11.23
C ASP A 88 -3.34 -12.72 9.93
N GLY A 89 -3.02 -11.87 8.95
CA GLY A 89 -3.79 -11.72 7.72
C GLY A 89 -5.19 -11.15 7.93
N LYS A 90 -5.37 -10.41 9.03
CA LYS A 90 -6.59 -9.71 9.44
C LYS A 90 -6.33 -8.23 9.64
#